data_AF-A0A662Q1L8-F1
#
_entry.id   AF-A0A662Q1L8-F1
#
_cell.length_a   1.000
_cell.length_b   1.000
_cell.length_c   1.000
_cell.angle_alpha   90.00
_cell.angle_beta   90.00
_cell.angle_gamma   90.00
#
_symmetry.space_group_name_H-M   'P 1'
#
loop_
_entity.id
_entity.type
_entity.pdbx_description
1 polymer ?
#
loop_
_entity_poly.entity_id
_entity_poly.type
_entity_poly.pdbx_seq_one_letter_code
_entity_poly.pdbx_strand_id
1 'polypeptide(L)'
;MRHNVNEIESVDSRIRADTYGEKTIVDGLEDIAWLGYRLGEAHFCSDVKKDKPDLVWYTEERRKALEYLEKEKLLILYGDWKPGELQRIVLALLVKSLERNDHYVFHSSAINYKGCNILFMSGEANHGKTMSLIEAARRGAKIISTEGTIVDVSGKVLAGTKEVFLRRRPRGTERA
;
A
#
# COMPACT_ATOMS: atom_id res chain seq x y z
N MET A 1 24.36 16.89 2.06
CA MET A 1 23.08 16.25 1.73
C MET A 1 22.90 15.06 2.64
N ARG A 2 21.84 15.02 3.45
CA ARG A 2 21.57 13.88 4.35
C ARG A 2 21.10 12.69 3.51
N HIS A 3 21.51 11.49 3.90
CA HIS A 3 21.08 10.23 3.30
C HIS A 3 20.34 9.43 4.37
N ASN A 4 19.10 9.05 4.10
CA ASN A 4 18.29 8.22 4.99
C ASN A 4 17.78 7.00 4.24
N VAL A 5 17.79 5.85 4.91
CA VAL A 5 17.35 4.57 4.36
C VAL A 5 16.18 4.07 5.21
N ASN A 6 15.08 3.73 4.55
CA ASN A 6 13.90 3.18 5.21
C ASN A 6 13.37 1.98 4.43
N GLU A 7 12.84 1.00 5.15
CA GLU A 7 12.10 -0.11 4.54
C GLU A 7 10.63 -0.04 4.92
N ILE A 8 9.79 -0.44 3.97
CA ILE A 8 8.36 -0.59 4.14
C ILE A 8 8.03 -2.05 3.85
N GLU A 9 7.34 -2.70 4.78
CA GLU A 9 6.95 -4.10 4.71
C GLU A 9 5.43 -4.25 4.66
N SER A 10 4.98 -5.22 3.88
CA SER A 10 3.62 -5.73 3.85
C SER A 10 3.67 -7.24 3.69
N VAL A 11 3.05 -7.97 4.63
CA VAL A 11 3.14 -9.43 4.72
C VAL A 11 4.60 -9.89 4.78
N ASP A 12 5.15 -10.43 3.70
CA ASP A 12 6.54 -10.92 3.58
C ASP A 12 7.30 -10.20 2.45
N SER A 13 6.76 -9.08 1.96
CA SER A 13 7.34 -8.27 0.90
C SER A 13 7.85 -6.96 1.44
N ARG A 14 9.08 -6.60 1.03
CA ARG A 14 9.76 -5.37 1.44
C ARG A 14 10.16 -4.54 0.23
N ILE A 15 9.97 -3.24 0.36
CA ILE A 15 10.65 -2.26 -0.48
C ILE A 15 11.60 -1.40 0.36
N ARG A 16 12.75 -1.06 -0.22
CA ARG A 16 13.70 -0.12 0.37
C ARG A 16 13.65 1.22 -0.37
N ALA A 17 13.49 2.29 0.40
CA ALA A 17 13.47 3.66 -0.08
C ALA A 17 14.64 4.44 0.53
N ASP A 18 15.53 4.90 -0.34
CA ASP A 18 16.67 5.75 0.00
C ASP A 18 16.31 7.20 -0.33
N THR A 19 16.57 8.12 0.59
CA THR A 19 16.24 9.55 0.43
C THR A 19 17.48 10.41 0.62
N TYR A 20 17.65 11.37 -0.26
CA TYR A 20 18.78 12.30 -0.31
C TYR A 20 18.25 13.74 -0.21
N GLY A 21 18.46 14.36 0.95
CA GLY A 21 17.99 15.71 1.27
C GLY A 21 17.40 15.81 2.69
N GLU A 22 16.75 16.92 3.00
CA GLU A 22 16.16 17.17 4.32
C GLU A 22 14.96 16.28 4.67
N LYS A 23 14.08 15.99 3.69
CA LYS A 23 12.90 15.14 3.90
C LYS A 23 13.26 13.67 3.76
N THR A 24 12.70 12.83 4.63
CA THR A 24 12.74 11.38 4.48
C THR A 24 11.49 10.85 3.79
N ILE A 25 11.49 9.57 3.39
CA ILE A 25 10.27 8.93 2.88
C ILE A 25 9.18 8.87 3.94
N VAL A 26 9.56 8.78 5.22
CA VAL A 26 8.63 8.79 6.35
C VAL A 26 7.92 10.15 6.42
N ASP A 27 8.67 11.25 6.34
CA ASP A 27 8.12 12.60 6.31
C ASP A 27 7.24 12.83 5.08
N GLY A 28 7.70 12.35 3.92
CA GLY A 28 7.00 12.51 2.64
C GLY A 28 5.66 11.77 2.59
N LEU A 29 5.55 10.60 3.22
CA LEU A 29 4.31 9.82 3.25
C LEU A 29 3.28 10.36 4.24
N GLU A 30 3.68 11.15 5.24
CA GLU A 30 2.91 11.65 6.38
C GLU A 30 2.27 10.57 7.27
N ASP A 31 1.52 9.61 6.69
CA ASP A 31 0.79 8.58 7.40
C ASP A 31 0.80 7.25 6.62
N ILE A 32 1.44 6.22 7.20
CA ILE A 32 1.49 4.87 6.63
C ILE A 32 0.15 4.11 6.78
N ALA A 33 -0.74 4.56 7.66
CA ALA A 33 -2.06 3.95 7.83
C ALA A 33 -2.87 3.97 6.51
N TRP A 34 -2.63 4.95 5.64
CA TRP A 34 -3.22 4.97 4.30
C TRP A 34 -2.78 3.77 3.45
N LEU A 35 -1.49 3.42 3.47
CA LEU A 35 -0.97 2.25 2.77
C LEU A 35 -1.54 0.96 3.34
N GLY A 36 -1.57 0.84 4.67
CA GLY A 36 -2.20 -0.30 5.35
C GLY A 36 -3.69 -0.42 5.04
N TYR A 37 -4.43 0.69 5.00
CA TYR A 37 -5.84 0.70 4.62
C TYR A 37 -6.08 0.21 3.19
N ARG A 38 -5.19 0.56 2.26
CA ARG A 38 -5.30 0.17 0.84
C ARG A 38 -4.80 -1.25 0.54
N LEU A 39 -3.75 -1.70 1.22
CA LEU A 39 -3.15 -3.02 1.00
C LEU A 39 -3.82 -4.09 1.86
N GLY A 40 -4.24 -3.75 3.07
CA GLY A 40 -4.60 -4.68 4.13
C GLY A 40 -3.63 -4.59 5.31
N GLU A 41 -2.35 -4.33 5.04
CA GLU A 41 -1.29 -4.17 6.02
C GLU A 41 -0.08 -3.45 5.41
N ALA A 42 0.52 -2.50 6.13
CA ALA A 42 1.80 -1.90 5.78
C ALA A 42 2.42 -1.23 7.01
N HIS A 43 3.74 -1.34 7.19
CA HIS A 43 4.46 -0.68 8.27
C HIS A 43 5.91 -0.36 7.89
N PHE A 44 6.51 0.61 8.57
CA PHE A 44 7.94 0.88 8.45
C PHE A 44 8.73 -0.13 9.28
N CYS A 45 9.86 -0.58 8.76
CA CYS A 45 10.79 -1.45 9.49
C CYS A 45 11.86 -0.62 10.19
N SER A 46 12.23 -1.03 11.40
CA SER A 46 13.39 -0.47 12.11
C SER A 46 14.70 -1.11 11.66
N ASP A 47 14.64 -2.30 11.06
CA ASP A 47 15.76 -3.06 10.53
C ASP A 47 15.73 -3.09 9.00
N VAL A 48 16.79 -2.57 8.37
CA VAL A 48 16.97 -2.60 6.91
C VAL A 48 17.62 -3.93 6.52
N LYS A 49 16.97 -4.70 5.65
CA LYS A 49 17.43 -6.03 5.20
C LYS A 49 17.85 -6.10 3.74
N LYS A 50 17.34 -5.21 2.88
CA LYS A 50 17.63 -5.19 1.44
C LYS A 50 18.90 -4.42 1.16
N ASP A 51 19.79 -5.05 0.39
CA ASP A 51 21.07 -4.46 -0.01
C ASP A 51 20.90 -3.29 -0.99
N LYS A 52 19.86 -3.33 -1.84
CA LYS A 52 19.61 -2.36 -2.90
C LYS A 52 18.27 -1.65 -2.72
N PRO A 53 18.18 -0.35 -3.01
CA PRO A 53 16.92 0.37 -3.01
C PRO A 53 16.03 -0.04 -4.18
N ASP A 54 14.72 0.00 -3.96
CA ASP A 54 13.69 -0.04 -5.00
C ASP A 54 13.26 1.39 -5.40
N LEU A 55 13.48 2.35 -4.48
CA LEU A 55 13.17 3.76 -4.65
C LEU A 55 14.35 4.62 -4.15
N VAL A 56 14.77 5.59 -4.96
CA VAL A 56 15.67 6.68 -4.54
C VAL A 56 14.94 8.00 -4.73
N TRP A 57 14.97 8.89 -3.75
CA TRP A 57 14.34 10.21 -3.84
C TRP A 57 15.31 11.34 -3.48
N TYR A 58 15.62 12.18 -4.46
CA TYR A 58 16.38 13.42 -4.30
C TYR A 58 15.44 14.59 -4.03
N THR A 59 15.28 14.95 -2.76
CA THR A 59 14.16 15.81 -2.32
C THR A 59 14.34 17.28 -2.64
N GLU A 60 15.58 17.72 -2.81
CA GLU A 60 15.96 19.13 -2.99
C GLU A 60 16.17 19.53 -4.46
N GLU A 61 15.98 18.60 -5.38
CA GLU A 61 16.15 18.88 -6.81
C GLU A 61 15.10 19.86 -7.32
N ARG A 62 15.54 20.87 -8.07
CA ARG A 62 14.66 21.95 -8.53
C ARG A 62 13.57 21.44 -9.48
N ARG A 63 13.90 20.42 -10.27
CA ARG A 63 12.99 19.84 -11.26
C ARG A 63 12.29 18.63 -10.65
N LYS A 64 10.97 18.68 -10.62
CA LYS A 64 10.16 17.50 -10.34
C LYS A 64 10.20 16.54 -11.53
N ALA A 65 10.69 15.33 -11.32
CA ALA A 65 10.76 14.29 -12.34
C ALA A 65 10.72 12.88 -11.73
N LEU A 66 10.38 11.89 -12.55
CA LEU A 66 10.37 10.47 -12.20
C LEU A 66 11.06 9.70 -13.33
N GLU A 67 11.96 8.80 -12.96
CA GLU A 67 12.70 7.93 -13.87
C GLU A 67 12.68 6.50 -13.34
N TYR A 68 12.49 5.51 -14.22
CA TYR A 68 12.56 4.11 -13.84
C TYR A 68 13.68 3.42 -14.63
N LEU A 69 14.70 2.97 -13.90
CA LEU A 69 15.85 2.26 -14.45
C LEU A 69 15.52 0.76 -14.50
N GLU A 70 15.10 0.28 -15.67
CA GLU A 70 14.59 -1.08 -15.84
C GLU A 70 15.60 -2.17 -15.43
N LYS A 71 16.88 -2.00 -15.78
CA LYS A 71 17.93 -3.01 -15.52
C LYS A 71 18.17 -3.18 -14.01
N GLU A 72 18.18 -2.07 -13.29
CA GLU A 72 18.38 -1.98 -11.85
C GLU A 72 17.07 -2.25 -11.09
N LYS A 73 15.93 -2.22 -11.78
CA LYS A 73 14.57 -2.24 -11.20
C LYS A 73 14.38 -1.14 -10.16
N LEU A 74 14.99 0.03 -10.40
CA LEU A 74 15.06 1.15 -9.47
C LEU A 74 14.20 2.32 -9.96
N LEU A 75 13.33 2.83 -9.10
CA LEU A 75 12.62 4.08 -9.33
C LEU A 75 13.40 5.25 -8.73
N ILE A 76 13.59 6.32 -9.49
CA ILE A 76 14.24 7.55 -9.03
C ILE A 76 13.24 8.70 -9.11
N LEU A 77 13.10 9.42 -8.00
CA LEU A 77 12.29 10.62 -7.87
C LEU A 77 13.20 11.82 -7.67
N TYR A 78 12.88 12.91 -8.36
CA TYR A 78 13.55 14.19 -8.21
C TYR A 78 12.53 15.26 -7.79
N GLY A 79 12.93 16.14 -6.89
CA GLY A 79 12.20 17.32 -6.44
C GLY A 79 11.07 17.03 -5.46
N ASP A 80 10.17 18.01 -5.29
CA ASP A 80 9.13 17.95 -4.27
C ASP A 80 7.90 17.14 -4.75
N TRP A 81 7.54 16.13 -3.97
CA TRP A 81 6.38 15.28 -4.20
C TRP A 81 5.39 15.42 -3.06
N LYS A 82 4.10 15.51 -3.39
CA LYS A 82 3.02 15.59 -2.40
C LYS A 82 2.81 14.22 -1.76
N PRO A 83 2.33 14.16 -0.50
CA PRO A 83 2.12 12.90 0.20
C PRO A 83 1.29 11.88 -0.56
N GLY A 84 0.14 12.29 -1.13
CA GLY A 84 -0.71 11.38 -1.90
C GLY A 84 -0.04 10.82 -3.17
N GLU A 85 0.89 11.56 -3.78
CA GLU A 85 1.65 11.08 -4.94
C GLU A 85 2.70 10.03 -4.51
N LEU A 86 3.44 10.30 -3.44
CA LEU A 86 4.40 9.35 -2.86
C LEU A 86 3.69 8.08 -2.39
N GLN A 87 2.54 8.21 -1.75
CA GLN A 87 1.73 7.07 -1.31
C GLN A 87 1.32 6.18 -2.47
N ARG A 88 0.90 6.74 -3.62
CA ARG A 88 0.56 5.97 -4.82
C ARG A 88 1.78 5.27 -5.42
N ILE A 89 2.93 5.94 -5.45
CA ILE A 89 4.19 5.37 -5.95
C ILE A 89 4.63 4.20 -5.06
N VAL A 90 4.70 4.41 -3.76
CA VAL A 90 5.08 3.39 -2.76
C VAL A 90 4.10 2.21 -2.80
N LEU A 91 2.80 2.48 -2.91
CA LEU A 91 1.78 1.44 -3.08
C LEU A 91 2.07 0.59 -4.32
N ALA A 92 2.35 1.20 -5.46
CA ALA A 92 2.64 0.48 -6.69
C ALA A 92 3.91 -0.39 -6.57
N LEU A 93 4.95 0.11 -5.91
CA LEU A 93 6.18 -0.66 -5.64
C LEU A 93 5.92 -1.85 -4.71
N LEU A 94 5.13 -1.65 -3.65
CA LEU A 94 4.73 -2.72 -2.73
C LEU A 94 3.89 -3.80 -3.43
N VAL A 95 2.89 -3.41 -4.22
CA VAL A 95 2.07 -4.36 -5.01
C VAL A 95 2.96 -5.16 -5.95
N LYS A 96 3.88 -4.50 -6.67
CA LYS A 96 4.84 -5.18 -7.55
C LYS A 96 5.77 -6.13 -6.78
N SER A 97 6.12 -5.81 -5.53
CA SER A 97 6.91 -6.71 -4.69
C SER A 97 6.09 -7.92 -4.24
N LEU A 98 4.84 -7.71 -3.82
CA LEU A 98 3.91 -8.78 -3.41
C LEU A 98 3.66 -9.76 -4.57
N GLU A 99 3.43 -9.24 -5.77
CA GLU A 99 3.20 -10.08 -6.96
C GLU A 99 4.39 -11.00 -7.30
N ARG A 100 5.63 -10.61 -6.93
CA ARG A 100 6.82 -11.46 -7.12
C ARG A 100 6.87 -12.63 -6.14
N ASN A 101 6.16 -12.53 -5.02
CA ASN A 101 5.97 -13.60 -4.04
C ASN A 101 4.65 -14.35 -4.28
N ASP A 102 4.02 -14.16 -5.45
CA ASP A 102 2.70 -14.68 -5.79
C ASP A 102 1.59 -14.26 -4.82
N HIS A 103 1.71 -13.05 -4.27
CA HIS A 103 0.72 -12.41 -3.40
C HIS A 103 -0.03 -11.33 -4.18
N TYR A 104 -1.35 -11.48 -4.26
CA TYR A 104 -2.21 -10.62 -5.08
C TYR A 104 -3.05 -9.70 -4.21
N VAL A 105 -3.00 -8.42 -4.53
CA VAL A 105 -3.72 -7.37 -3.82
C VAL A 105 -5.04 -7.08 -4.53
N PHE A 106 -6.13 -7.15 -3.78
CA PHE A 106 -7.47 -6.84 -4.26
C PHE A 106 -8.06 -5.65 -3.52
N HIS A 107 -8.58 -4.69 -4.28
CA HIS A 107 -9.42 -3.63 -3.73
C HIS A 107 -10.84 -4.15 -3.50
N SER A 108 -11.04 -4.78 -2.34
CA SER A 108 -12.23 -5.56 -2.03
C SER A 108 -12.57 -5.52 -0.55
N SER A 109 -13.82 -5.86 -0.24
CA SER A 109 -14.22 -6.26 1.10
C SER A 109 -14.35 -7.79 1.12
N ALA A 110 -14.03 -8.45 2.23
CA ALA A 110 -14.08 -9.90 2.34
C ALA A 110 -14.72 -10.35 3.63
N ILE A 111 -15.42 -11.49 3.57
CA ILE A 111 -16.05 -12.14 4.73
C ILE A 111 -15.80 -13.65 4.70
N ASN A 112 -15.89 -14.28 5.86
CA ASN A 112 -16.17 -15.71 5.98
C ASN A 112 -17.63 -15.89 6.41
N TYR A 113 -18.43 -16.55 5.57
CA TYR A 113 -19.81 -16.87 5.88
C TYR A 113 -20.04 -18.37 5.72
N LYS A 114 -20.46 -19.03 6.81
CA LYS A 114 -20.69 -20.49 6.87
C LYS A 114 -19.51 -21.33 6.37
N GLY A 115 -18.28 -20.91 6.67
CA GLY A 115 -17.05 -21.60 6.26
C GLY A 115 -16.53 -21.22 4.87
N CYS A 116 -17.29 -20.44 4.08
CA CYS A 116 -16.86 -19.98 2.77
C CYS A 116 -16.31 -18.56 2.83
N ASN A 117 -15.13 -18.35 2.25
CA ASN A 117 -14.58 -17.01 2.03
C ASN A 117 -15.25 -16.38 0.80
N ILE A 118 -15.77 -15.17 0.95
CA ILE A 118 -16.45 -14.43 -0.11
C ILE A 118 -15.76 -13.07 -0.26
N LEU A 119 -15.36 -12.76 -1.49
CA LEU A 119 -14.71 -11.50 -1.87
C LEU A 119 -15.71 -10.63 -2.62
N PHE A 120 -16.03 -9.45 -2.07
CA PHE A 120 -16.83 -8.43 -2.74
C PHE A 120 -15.91 -7.52 -3.55
N MET A 121 -15.91 -7.72 -4.87
CA MET A 121 -15.17 -6.91 -5.82
C MET A 121 -16.12 -6.00 -6.61
N SER A 122 -15.64 -4.80 -6.94
CA SER A 122 -16.33 -3.90 -7.85
C SER A 122 -15.29 -2.97 -8.46
N GLY A 123 -15.42 -2.73 -9.78
CA GLY A 123 -14.58 -1.81 -10.54
C GLY A 123 -14.88 -0.33 -10.28
N GLU A 124 -15.98 -0.01 -9.60
CA GLU A 124 -16.45 1.36 -9.43
C GLU A 124 -16.80 1.68 -7.96
N ALA A 125 -16.74 2.96 -7.61
CA ALA A 125 -17.17 3.43 -6.30
C ALA A 125 -18.69 3.29 -6.15
N ASN A 126 -19.18 3.14 -4.91
CA ASN A 126 -20.62 3.16 -4.59
C ASN A 126 -21.49 2.02 -5.15
N HIS A 127 -20.92 0.86 -5.45
CA HIS A 127 -21.63 -0.32 -5.97
C HIS A 127 -22.07 -1.32 -4.88
N GLY A 128 -22.20 -0.86 -3.64
CA GLY A 128 -22.76 -1.68 -2.56
C GLY A 128 -21.79 -2.62 -1.83
N LYS A 129 -20.47 -2.64 -2.12
CA LYS A 129 -19.48 -3.48 -1.39
C LYS A 129 -19.62 -3.36 0.13
N THR A 130 -19.64 -2.13 0.63
CA THR A 130 -19.80 -1.82 2.05
C THR A 130 -21.17 -2.27 2.60
N MET A 131 -22.24 -2.10 1.82
CA MET A 131 -23.59 -2.51 2.24
C MET A 131 -23.71 -4.04 2.30
N SER A 132 -23.15 -4.76 1.32
CA SER A 132 -23.07 -6.22 1.32
C SER A 132 -22.26 -6.75 2.50
N LEU A 133 -21.14 -6.09 2.83
CA LEU A 133 -20.34 -6.40 4.02
C LEU A 133 -21.17 -6.28 5.31
N ILE A 134 -21.85 -5.14 5.50
CA ILE A 134 -22.68 -4.88 6.69
C ILE A 134 -23.81 -5.90 6.81
N GLU A 135 -24.53 -6.16 5.73
CA GLU A 135 -25.63 -7.14 5.74
C GLU A 135 -25.14 -8.56 6.03
N ALA A 136 -24.01 -8.96 5.46
CA ALA A 136 -23.43 -10.26 5.76
C ALA A 136 -22.98 -10.36 7.22
N ALA A 137 -22.36 -9.31 7.77
CA ALA A 137 -22.00 -9.25 9.19
C ALA A 137 -23.25 -9.36 10.09
N ARG A 138 -24.36 -8.69 9.74
CA ARG A 138 -25.65 -8.84 10.44
C ARG A 138 -26.19 -10.26 10.40
N ARG A 139 -25.91 -11.02 9.34
CA ARG A 139 -26.27 -12.44 9.19
C ARG A 139 -25.29 -13.40 9.88
N GLY A 140 -24.30 -12.89 10.62
CA GLY A 140 -23.33 -13.68 11.37
C GLY A 140 -22.07 -14.04 10.59
N ALA A 141 -21.80 -13.40 9.45
CA ALA A 141 -20.50 -13.54 8.77
C ALA A 141 -19.38 -12.87 9.59
N LYS A 142 -18.18 -13.46 9.55
CA LYS A 142 -16.97 -12.86 10.12
C LYS A 142 -16.30 -11.98 9.08
N ILE A 143 -16.01 -10.73 9.43
CA ILE A 143 -15.30 -9.81 8.53
C ILE A 143 -13.84 -10.24 8.42
N ILE A 144 -13.37 -10.39 7.18
CA ILE A 144 -11.97 -10.63 6.83
C ILE A 144 -11.30 -9.30 6.47
N SER A 145 -11.93 -8.51 5.60
CA SER A 145 -11.42 -7.21 5.16
C SER A 145 -12.53 -6.23 4.77
N THR A 146 -12.22 -4.93 4.83
CA THR A 146 -13.15 -3.84 4.51
C THR A 146 -12.83 -3.15 3.18
N GLU A 147 -11.55 -2.99 2.82
CA GLU A 147 -11.11 -2.19 1.66
C GLU A 147 -10.01 -2.83 0.81
N GLY A 148 -9.04 -3.49 1.45
CA GLY A 148 -7.91 -4.15 0.81
C GLY A 148 -7.76 -5.57 1.34
N THR A 149 -7.50 -6.51 0.45
CA THR A 149 -7.25 -7.93 0.78
C THR A 149 -6.04 -8.42 0.03
N ILE A 150 -5.13 -9.11 0.72
CA ILE A 150 -3.99 -9.81 0.11
C ILE A 150 -4.27 -11.31 0.18
N VAL A 151 -4.14 -11.99 -0.95
CA VAL A 151 -4.31 -13.45 -1.05
C VAL A 151 -3.13 -14.09 -1.78
N ASP A 152 -2.82 -15.35 -1.46
CA ASP A 152 -1.85 -16.14 -2.21
C ASP A 152 -2.51 -16.90 -3.40
N VAL A 153 -1.70 -17.61 -4.18
CA VAL A 153 -2.14 -18.45 -5.31
C VAL A 153 -3.16 -19.52 -4.95
N SER A 154 -3.18 -19.96 -3.68
CA SER A 154 -4.10 -20.98 -3.19
C SER A 154 -5.45 -20.39 -2.79
N GLY A 155 -5.58 -19.07 -2.82
CA GLY A 155 -6.77 -18.33 -2.38
C GLY A 155 -6.84 -18.15 -0.87
N LYS A 156 -5.75 -18.41 -0.14
CA LYS A 156 -5.67 -18.13 1.30
C LYS A 156 -5.50 -16.63 1.50
N VAL A 157 -6.24 -16.08 2.47
CA VAL A 157 -6.09 -14.68 2.87
C VAL A 157 -4.87 -14.52 3.76
N LEU A 158 -3.95 -13.66 3.34
CA LEU A 158 -2.72 -13.34 4.05
C LEU A 158 -2.90 -12.12 4.95
N ALA A 159 -3.56 -11.07 4.42
CA ALA A 159 -3.86 -9.85 5.15
C ALA A 159 -5.16 -9.22 4.65
N GLY A 160 -5.76 -8.38 5.48
CA GLY A 160 -7.01 -7.70 5.16
C GLY A 160 -7.25 -6.50 6.06
N THR A 161 -7.73 -5.39 5.47
CA THR A 161 -7.99 -4.16 6.21
C THR A 161 -9.11 -4.39 7.21
N LYS A 162 -8.87 -4.19 8.50
CA LYS A 162 -9.91 -4.31 9.54
C LYS A 162 -10.55 -2.97 9.91
N GLU A 163 -9.90 -1.87 9.57
CA GLU A 163 -10.45 -0.54 9.79
C GLU A 163 -11.54 -0.20 8.77
N VAL A 164 -12.68 0.27 9.26
CA VAL A 164 -13.84 0.55 8.41
C VAL A 164 -13.70 1.91 7.69
N PHE A 165 -12.94 2.86 8.26
CA PHE A 165 -12.76 4.21 7.70
C PHE A 165 -11.41 4.83 8.06
N LEU A 166 -10.73 5.41 7.07
CA LEU A 166 -9.65 6.37 7.30
C LEU A 166 -10.22 7.64 7.92
N ARG A 167 -9.71 8.03 9.11
CA ARG A 167 -10.15 9.24 9.82
C ARG A 167 -9.62 10.53 9.19
N ARG A 168 -8.56 10.47 8.39
CA ARG A 168 -7.93 11.60 7.70
C ARG A 168 -7.49 11.17 6.30
N ARG A 169 -7.74 12.02 5.30
CA ARG A 169 -7.23 11.81 3.93
C ARG A 169 -6.09 12.79 3.64
N PRO A 170 -4.91 12.31 3.26
CA PRO A 170 -3.80 13.16 2.83
C PRO A 170 -4.14 13.92 1.54
N ARG A 171 -3.62 15.14 1.38
CA ARG A 171 -3.83 15.95 0.16
C ARG A 171 -3.31 15.19 -1.07
N GLY A 172 -4.12 15.14 -2.12
CA GLY A 172 -3.78 14.40 -3.36
C GLY A 172 -4.18 12.92 -3.36
N THR A 173 -4.84 12.42 -2.31
CA THR A 173 -5.56 11.13 -2.30
C THR A 173 -7.07 11.28 -2.47
N GLU A 174 -7.51 12.47 -2.87
CA GLU A 174 -8.92 12.78 -3.12
C GLU A 174 -9.49 11.84 -4.18
N ARG A 175 -10.72 11.35 -3.95
CA ARG A 175 -11.45 10.63 -5.00
C ARG A 175 -11.78 11.65 -6.09
N ALA A 176 -11.56 11.26 -7.35
CA ALA A 176 -12.18 11.95 -8.48
C ALA A 176 -13.70 11.96 -8.30
#